data_AF-A0A7J7JPC6-F1
#
_entry.id   AF-A0A7J7JPC6-F1
#
_cell.length_a   1.000
_cell.length_b   1.000
_cell.length_c   1.000
_cell.angle_alpha   90.00
_cell.angle_beta   90.00
_cell.angle_gamma   90.00
#
_symmetry.space_group_name_H-M   'P 1'
#
loop_
_entity.id
_entity.type
_entity.pdbx_description
1 polymer ?
#
loop_
_entity_poly.entity_id
_entity_poly.type
_entity_poly.pdbx_seq_one_letter_code
_entity_poly.pdbx_strand_id
1 'polypeptide(L)'
;MVVQKFSENFWSPDFASTVGFDALVKKNKDGKTSSKEIEYFIKERAKIEDEYAKSLLKLSKASLGSTESGSLKDVLTSLRNNVEKLSYLHQDLSQILLDQVDRVHAERDKFSSQCKVVEESVKRLQGIKKDLHKQTIASSISYQKKSEAYEVSIQACNAERAQAQSIGNPPKALRELEKLEAKSLNVRMKRLRPMTSTKDWCASWK
;
A
#
# COMPACT_ATOMS: atom_id res chain seq x y z
N MET A 1 -7.29 3.32 -26.25
CA MET A 1 -7.06 3.95 -24.94
C MET A 1 -6.26 2.97 -24.09
N VAL A 2 -5.03 3.30 -23.70
CA VAL A 2 -4.19 2.41 -22.88
C VAL A 2 -4.71 2.45 -21.46
N VAL A 3 -5.07 1.30 -20.90
CA VAL A 3 -5.50 1.19 -19.49
C VAL A 3 -4.27 1.28 -18.60
N GLN A 4 -4.19 2.32 -17.78
CA GLN A 4 -3.10 2.46 -16.80
C GLN A 4 -3.34 1.57 -15.58
N LYS A 5 -2.29 0.87 -15.13
CA LYS A 5 -2.35 -0.04 -13.98
C LYS A 5 -1.62 0.53 -12.77
N PHE A 6 -2.16 0.30 -11.57
CA PHE A 6 -1.49 0.70 -10.32
C PHE A 6 -0.12 0.05 -10.15
N SER A 7 0.04 -1.19 -10.61
CA SER A 7 1.32 -1.93 -10.59
C SER A 7 2.43 -1.27 -11.41
N GLU A 8 2.13 -0.29 -12.25
CA GLU A 8 3.10 0.37 -13.13
C GLU A 8 3.35 1.83 -12.73
N ASN A 9 2.48 2.44 -11.92
CA ASN A 9 2.44 3.90 -11.72
C ASN A 9 2.69 4.37 -10.28
N PHE A 10 2.82 3.46 -9.31
CA PHE A 10 3.02 3.80 -7.89
C PHE A 10 4.42 3.43 -7.36
N TRP A 11 5.42 3.45 -8.25
CA TRP A 11 6.82 3.26 -7.89
C TRP A 11 7.54 4.60 -7.71
N SER A 12 8.57 4.62 -6.87
CA SER A 12 9.42 5.78 -6.64
C SER A 12 10.87 5.45 -7.05
N PRO A 13 11.64 6.44 -7.56
CA PRO A 13 13.07 6.25 -7.84
C PRO A 13 13.88 5.91 -6.58
N ASP A 14 13.46 6.40 -5.40
CA ASP A 14 14.09 6.05 -4.14
C ASP A 14 13.70 4.61 -3.74
N PHE A 15 14.71 3.75 -3.63
CA PHE A 15 14.54 2.34 -3.26
C PHE A 15 13.85 2.17 -1.91
N ALA A 16 14.08 3.05 -0.94
CA ALA A 16 13.48 2.95 0.39
C ALA A 16 12.13 3.68 0.52
N SER A 17 11.67 4.35 -0.54
CA SER A 17 10.44 5.13 -0.51
C SER A 17 9.19 4.26 -0.47
N THR A 18 8.21 4.68 0.34
CA THR A 18 6.89 4.05 0.49
C THR A 18 5.77 4.93 -0.07
N VAL A 19 6.09 6.11 -0.60
CA VAL A 19 5.11 7.16 -0.95
C VAL A 19 4.00 6.65 -1.88
N GLY A 20 4.34 5.85 -2.90
CA GLY A 20 3.34 5.29 -3.81
C GLY A 20 2.39 4.32 -3.11
N PHE A 21 2.91 3.49 -2.21
CA PHE A 21 2.07 2.60 -1.41
C PHE A 21 1.19 3.37 -0.41
N ASP A 22 1.74 4.41 0.22
CA ASP A 22 1.00 5.26 1.16
C ASP A 22 -0.17 5.98 0.45
N ALA A 23 0.02 6.40 -0.80
CA ALA A 23 -1.04 6.96 -1.63
C ALA A 23 -2.16 5.96 -1.91
N LEU A 24 -1.83 4.70 -2.22
CA LEU A 24 -2.82 3.63 -2.41
C LEU A 24 -3.58 3.32 -1.11
N VAL A 25 -2.89 3.25 0.03
CA VAL A 25 -3.50 3.07 1.34
C VAL A 25 -4.46 4.22 1.66
N LYS A 26 -4.04 5.46 1.40
CA LYS A 26 -4.91 6.64 1.56
C LYS A 26 -6.15 6.51 0.68
N LYS A 27 -6.02 6.14 -0.59
CA LYS A 27 -7.16 5.97 -1.50
C LYS A 27 -8.16 4.92 -1.00
N ASN A 28 -7.68 3.82 -0.43
CA ASN A 28 -8.53 2.78 0.18
C ASN A 28 -9.29 3.32 1.41
N LYS A 29 -8.62 4.11 2.25
CA LYS A 29 -9.25 4.78 3.41
C LYS A 29 -10.31 5.78 2.98
N ASP A 30 -10.02 6.59 1.96
CA ASP A 30 -10.98 7.52 1.37
C ASP A 30 -12.20 6.76 0.82
N GLY A 31 -11.99 5.62 0.16
CA GLY A 31 -13.08 4.74 -0.29
C GLY A 31 -13.98 4.24 0.84
N LYS A 32 -13.39 3.86 1.99
CA LYS A 32 -14.16 3.48 3.19
C LYS A 32 -15.02 4.63 3.72
N THR A 33 -14.52 5.85 3.68
CA THR A 33 -15.29 7.06 4.05
C THR A 33 -16.47 7.25 3.10
N SER A 34 -16.24 7.19 1.79
CA SER A 34 -17.33 7.28 0.80
C SER A 34 -18.38 6.18 0.98
N SER A 35 -17.99 4.94 1.31
CA SER A 35 -18.96 3.87 1.61
C SER A 35 -19.83 4.18 2.84
N LYS A 36 -19.31 4.88 3.86
CA LYS A 36 -20.12 5.33 5.00
C LYS A 36 -21.11 6.42 4.61
N GLU A 37 -20.69 7.34 3.75
CA GLU A 37 -21.57 8.40 3.23
C GLU A 37 -22.71 7.81 2.39
N ILE A 38 -22.41 6.79 1.55
CA ILE A 38 -23.42 6.04 0.78
C ILE A 38 -24.39 5.32 1.74
N GLU A 39 -23.88 4.62 2.75
CA GLU A 39 -24.73 3.96 3.76
C GLU A 39 -25.69 4.96 4.41
N TYR A 40 -25.17 6.10 4.87
CA TYR A 40 -25.97 7.18 5.47
C TYR A 40 -27.03 7.69 4.49
N PHE A 41 -26.66 7.97 3.24
CA PHE A 41 -27.58 8.49 2.24
C PHE A 41 -28.74 7.52 1.96
N ILE A 42 -28.45 6.23 1.79
CA ILE A 42 -29.48 5.20 1.56
C ILE A 42 -30.39 5.08 2.79
N LYS A 43 -29.82 5.15 4.00
CA LYS A 43 -30.59 5.09 5.25
C LYS A 43 -31.54 6.28 5.41
N GLU A 44 -31.10 7.49 5.10
CA GLU A 44 -31.98 8.68 5.13
C GLU A 44 -33.08 8.57 4.06
N ARG A 45 -32.74 8.07 2.86
CA ARG A 45 -33.75 7.78 1.84
C ARG A 45 -34.79 6.77 2.34
N ALA A 46 -34.37 5.68 2.99
CA ALA A 46 -35.28 4.68 3.53
C ALA A 46 -36.28 5.28 4.54
N LYS A 47 -35.82 6.20 5.41
CA LYS A 47 -36.69 6.91 6.35
C LYS A 47 -37.73 7.77 5.63
N ILE A 48 -37.32 8.51 4.60
CA ILE A 48 -38.24 9.34 3.80
C ILE A 48 -39.32 8.47 3.15
N GLU A 49 -38.94 7.32 2.58
CA GLU A 49 -39.89 6.39 1.96
C GLU A 49 -40.87 5.80 2.99
N ASP A 50 -40.41 5.47 4.20
CA ASP A 50 -41.27 4.96 5.29
C ASP A 50 -42.25 6.04 5.81
N GLU A 51 -41.80 7.27 5.99
CA GLU A 51 -42.65 8.41 6.36
C GLU A 51 -43.70 8.71 5.28
N TYR A 52 -43.31 8.63 4.02
CA TYR A 52 -44.22 8.78 2.89
C TYR A 52 -45.26 7.66 2.84
N ALA A 53 -44.83 6.41 3.00
CA ALA A 53 -45.71 5.25 3.08
C ALA A 53 -46.75 5.41 4.21
N LYS A 54 -46.33 5.79 5.42
CA LYS A 54 -47.23 6.05 6.56
C LYS A 54 -48.24 7.17 6.28
N SER A 55 -47.79 8.23 5.61
CA SER A 55 -48.65 9.35 5.22
C SER A 55 -49.71 8.94 4.21
N LEU A 56 -49.33 8.14 3.21
CA LEU A 56 -50.26 7.54 2.24
C LEU A 56 -51.26 6.59 2.92
N LEU A 57 -50.81 5.76 3.86
CA LEU A 57 -51.70 4.85 4.59
C LEU A 57 -52.75 5.63 5.38
N LYS A 58 -52.34 6.70 6.06
CA LYS A 58 -53.25 7.59 6.78
C LYS A 58 -54.26 8.23 5.83
N LEU A 59 -53.80 8.73 4.68
CA LEU A 59 -54.67 9.34 3.67
C LEU A 59 -55.67 8.35 3.08
N SER A 60 -55.26 7.11 2.81
CA SER A 60 -56.14 6.05 2.29
C SER A 60 -57.32 5.74 3.22
N LYS A 61 -57.20 6.06 4.51
CA LYS A 61 -58.24 5.87 5.53
C LYS A 61 -59.17 7.07 5.68
N ALA A 62 -58.84 8.22 5.10
CA ALA A 62 -59.64 9.45 5.18
C ALA A 62 -60.97 9.33 4.41
N SER A 63 -62.05 9.86 4.96
CA SER A 63 -63.36 9.88 4.30
C SER A 63 -63.28 10.61 2.95
N LEU A 64 -63.81 9.99 1.90
CA LEU A 64 -63.89 10.57 0.56
C LEU A 64 -65.21 10.10 -0.07
N GLY A 65 -66.04 11.03 -0.53
CA GLY A 65 -67.33 10.70 -1.16
C GLY A 65 -68.36 10.07 -0.22
N SER A 66 -68.37 10.47 1.06
CA SER A 66 -69.32 9.90 2.05
C SER A 66 -70.79 10.14 1.72
N THR A 67 -71.09 11.14 0.89
CA THR A 67 -72.43 11.47 0.39
C THR A 67 -72.71 10.90 -1.00
N GLU A 68 -71.68 10.35 -1.67
CA GLU A 68 -71.81 9.83 -3.03
C GLU A 68 -72.44 8.43 -3.04
N SER A 69 -73.09 8.09 -4.15
CA SER A 69 -73.74 6.79 -4.37
C SER A 69 -73.57 6.29 -5.81
N GLY A 70 -73.92 5.03 -6.06
CA GLY A 70 -73.77 4.40 -7.37
C GLY A 70 -72.31 4.35 -7.85
N SER A 71 -72.12 4.44 -9.17
CA SER A 71 -70.80 4.24 -9.81
C SER A 71 -69.73 5.22 -9.35
N LEU A 72 -70.09 6.45 -8.98
CA LEU A 72 -69.11 7.43 -8.50
C LEU A 72 -68.53 7.02 -7.14
N LYS A 73 -69.35 6.47 -6.24
CA LYS A 73 -68.88 5.94 -4.94
C LYS A 73 -67.88 4.79 -5.14
N ASP A 74 -68.14 3.92 -6.10
CA ASP A 74 -67.26 2.78 -6.40
C ASP A 74 -65.89 3.27 -6.91
N VAL A 75 -65.87 4.27 -7.80
CA VAL A 75 -64.64 4.89 -8.30
C VAL A 75 -63.84 5.55 -7.17
N LEU A 76 -64.50 6.29 -6.27
CA LEU A 76 -63.83 6.93 -5.13
C LEU A 76 -63.28 5.91 -4.12
N THR A 77 -63.99 4.80 -3.93
CA THR A 77 -63.50 3.67 -3.11
C THR A 77 -62.27 3.02 -3.77
N SER A 78 -62.30 2.80 -5.08
CA SER A 78 -61.14 2.28 -5.81
C SER A 78 -59.93 3.22 -5.73
N LEU A 79 -60.15 4.53 -5.75
CA LEU A 79 -59.08 5.52 -5.57
C LEU A 79 -58.40 5.37 -4.21
N ARG A 80 -59.17 5.25 -3.13
CA ARG A 80 -58.63 5.00 -1.78
C ARG A 80 -57.82 3.70 -1.70
N ASN A 81 -58.33 2.62 -2.29
CA ASN A 81 -57.62 1.34 -2.35
C ASN A 81 -56.30 1.45 -3.14
N ASN A 82 -56.26 2.25 -4.20
CA ASN A 82 -55.01 2.48 -4.95
C ASN A 82 -53.98 3.26 -4.13
N VAL A 83 -54.41 4.26 -3.35
CA VAL A 83 -53.53 4.99 -2.42
C VAL A 83 -52.99 4.06 -1.32
N GLU A 84 -53.82 3.15 -0.81
CA GLU A 84 -53.38 2.13 0.16
C GLU A 84 -52.34 1.18 -0.44
N LYS A 85 -52.57 0.68 -1.67
CA LYS A 85 -51.58 -0.15 -2.37
C LYS A 85 -50.25 0.58 -2.58
N LEU A 86 -50.30 1.87 -2.95
CA LEU A 86 -49.10 2.69 -3.12
C LEU A 86 -48.34 2.83 -1.80
N SER A 87 -49.05 2.99 -0.67
CA SER A 87 -48.43 2.98 0.65
C SER A 87 -47.60 1.71 0.91
N TYR A 88 -48.17 0.53 0.66
CA TYR A 88 -47.45 -0.73 0.85
C TYR A 88 -46.22 -0.85 -0.06
N LEU A 89 -46.32 -0.40 -1.32
CA LEU A 89 -45.17 -0.40 -2.24
C LEU A 89 -44.00 0.49 -1.74
N HIS A 90 -44.30 1.67 -1.20
CA HIS A 90 -43.27 2.53 -0.62
C HIS A 90 -42.71 1.98 0.69
N GLN A 91 -43.54 1.30 1.49
CA GLN A 91 -43.09 0.59 2.69
C GLN A 91 -42.11 -0.53 2.33
N ASP A 92 -42.43 -1.35 1.33
CA ASP A 92 -41.56 -2.42 0.83
C ASP A 92 -40.25 -1.85 0.28
N LEU A 93 -40.30 -0.74 -0.47
CA LEU A 93 -39.11 -0.05 -0.95
C LEU A 93 -38.22 0.41 0.21
N SER A 94 -38.79 0.96 1.28
CA SER A 94 -38.03 1.35 2.47
C SER A 94 -37.28 0.15 3.07
N GLN A 95 -37.93 -1.01 3.18
CA GLN A 95 -37.28 -2.22 3.69
C GLN A 95 -36.17 -2.72 2.77
N ILE A 96 -36.38 -2.70 1.45
CA ILE A 96 -35.33 -3.04 0.48
C ILE A 96 -34.12 -2.11 0.62
N LEU A 97 -34.34 -0.83 0.86
CA LEU A 97 -33.25 0.14 1.09
C LEU A 97 -32.49 -0.15 2.39
N LEU A 98 -33.18 -0.58 3.46
CA LEU A 98 -32.53 -1.00 4.70
C LEU A 98 -31.69 -2.28 4.51
N ASP A 99 -32.18 -3.26 3.75
CA ASP A 99 -31.37 -4.43 3.38
C ASP A 99 -30.12 -4.05 2.57
N GLN A 100 -30.22 -3.02 1.72
CA GLN A 100 -29.08 -2.47 0.98
C GLN A 100 -28.06 -1.78 1.90
N VAL A 101 -28.52 -1.06 2.94
CA VAL A 101 -27.66 -0.48 3.98
C VAL A 101 -26.82 -1.58 4.64
N ASP A 102 -27.44 -2.70 5.03
CA ASP A 102 -26.74 -3.82 5.67
C ASP A 102 -25.72 -4.48 4.73
N ARG A 103 -26.05 -4.60 3.43
CA ARG A 103 -25.10 -5.11 2.42
C ARG A 103 -23.90 -4.18 2.23
N VAL A 104 -24.12 -2.87 2.16
CA VAL A 104 -23.04 -1.87 2.05
C VAL A 104 -22.15 -1.92 3.29
N HIS A 105 -22.75 -2.04 4.48
CA HIS A 105 -22.02 -2.20 5.74
C HIS A 105 -21.13 -3.45 5.71
N ALA A 106 -21.70 -4.61 5.36
CA ALA A 106 -20.98 -5.89 5.33
C ALA A 106 -19.81 -5.89 4.33
N GLU A 107 -20.02 -5.39 3.10
CA GLU A 107 -18.95 -5.32 2.10
C GLU A 107 -17.86 -4.31 2.48
N ARG A 108 -18.23 -3.19 3.13
CA ARG A 108 -17.23 -2.26 3.68
C ARG A 108 -16.34 -2.93 4.72
N ASP A 109 -16.91 -3.69 5.65
CA ASP A 109 -16.14 -4.33 6.72
C ASP A 109 -15.23 -5.43 6.18
N LYS A 110 -15.76 -6.24 5.25
CA LYS A 110 -14.98 -7.21 4.49
C LYS A 110 -13.81 -6.55 3.75
N PHE A 111 -14.05 -5.50 2.98
CA PHE A 111 -13.00 -4.74 2.29
C PHE A 111 -11.98 -4.17 3.28
N SER A 112 -12.43 -3.57 4.38
CA SER A 112 -11.56 -3.00 5.41
C SER A 112 -10.63 -4.04 6.04
N SER A 113 -11.13 -5.26 6.29
CA SER A 113 -10.31 -6.34 6.85
C SER A 113 -9.27 -6.85 5.85
N GLN A 114 -9.67 -7.04 4.58
CA GLN A 114 -8.76 -7.45 3.51
C GLN A 114 -7.65 -6.43 3.26
N CYS A 115 -7.99 -5.14 3.17
CA CYS A 115 -7.00 -4.08 3.02
C CYS A 115 -6.02 -4.04 4.20
N LYS A 116 -6.49 -4.25 5.44
CA LYS A 116 -5.63 -4.26 6.63
C LYS A 116 -4.58 -5.39 6.57
N VAL A 117 -4.98 -6.60 6.20
CA VAL A 117 -4.07 -7.75 6.06
C VAL A 117 -2.99 -7.48 5.01
N VAL A 118 -3.38 -6.94 3.85
CA VAL A 118 -2.43 -6.57 2.79
C VAL A 118 -1.52 -5.44 3.25
N GLU A 119 -2.05 -4.42 3.92
CA GLU A 119 -1.29 -3.29 4.44
C GLU A 119 -0.20 -3.72 5.42
N GLU A 120 -0.54 -4.59 6.38
CA GLU A 120 0.42 -5.12 7.35
C GLU A 120 1.50 -5.97 6.69
N SER A 121 1.11 -6.83 5.73
CA SER A 121 2.06 -7.66 4.98
C SER A 121 3.06 -6.83 4.18
N VAL A 122 2.58 -5.80 3.46
CA VAL A 122 3.44 -4.91 2.66
C VAL A 122 4.34 -4.07 3.56
N LYS A 123 3.83 -3.52 4.67
CA LYS A 123 4.64 -2.75 5.64
C LYS A 123 5.79 -3.59 6.19
N ARG A 124 5.53 -4.85 6.53
CA ARG A 124 6.58 -5.79 6.98
C ARG A 124 7.64 -5.99 5.89
N LEU A 125 7.23 -6.22 4.64
CA LEU A 125 8.15 -6.40 3.52
C LEU A 125 8.97 -5.13 3.22
N GLN A 126 8.36 -3.95 3.34
CA GLN A 126 9.06 -2.66 3.21
C GLN A 126 10.11 -2.47 4.29
N GLY A 127 9.84 -2.88 5.53
CA GLY A 127 10.82 -2.92 6.62
C GLY A 127 12.02 -3.80 6.27
N ILE A 128 11.77 -5.06 5.90
CA ILE A 128 12.82 -6.00 5.48
C ILE A 128 13.63 -5.44 4.31
N LYS A 129 12.96 -4.90 3.28
CA LYS A 129 13.60 -4.28 2.12
C LYS A 129 14.54 -3.15 2.53
N LYS A 130 14.10 -2.27 3.43
CA LYS A 130 14.88 -1.12 3.92
C LYS A 130 16.14 -1.57 4.66
N ASP A 131 16.02 -2.59 5.50
CA ASP A 131 17.16 -3.10 6.27
C ASP A 131 18.18 -3.79 5.37
N LEU A 132 17.72 -4.63 4.42
CA LEU A 132 18.56 -5.23 3.40
C LEU A 132 19.28 -4.19 2.55
N HIS A 133 18.60 -3.10 2.18
CA HIS A 133 19.21 -2.00 1.43
C HIS A 133 20.34 -1.35 2.22
N LYS A 134 20.09 -1.00 3.49
CA LYS A 134 21.13 -0.40 4.36
C LYS A 134 22.35 -1.31 4.48
N GLN A 135 22.14 -2.60 4.71
CA GLN A 135 23.23 -3.58 4.79
C GLN A 135 24.02 -3.67 3.48
N THR A 136 23.33 -3.70 2.34
CA THR A 136 23.95 -3.74 1.00
C THR A 136 24.79 -2.49 0.74
N ILE A 137 24.28 -1.31 1.07
CA ILE A 137 25.02 -0.04 0.93
C ILE A 137 26.25 -0.02 1.83
N ALA A 138 26.12 -0.39 3.10
CA ALA A 138 27.26 -0.48 4.03
C ALA A 138 28.32 -1.47 3.54
N SER A 139 27.88 -2.61 3.00
CA SER A 139 28.72 -3.63 2.38
C SER A 139 29.50 -3.08 1.19
N SER A 140 28.81 -2.39 0.28
CA SER A 140 29.40 -1.76 -0.91
C SER A 140 30.46 -0.73 -0.53
N ILE A 141 30.15 0.17 0.43
CA ILE A 141 31.09 1.18 0.93
C ILE A 141 32.33 0.52 1.55
N SER A 142 32.14 -0.56 2.32
CA SER A 142 33.25 -1.31 2.93
C SER A 142 34.16 -1.92 1.86
N TYR A 143 33.58 -2.52 0.83
CA TYR A 143 34.33 -3.08 -0.30
C TYR A 143 35.09 -1.98 -1.06
N GLN A 144 34.44 -0.86 -1.35
CA GLN A 144 35.05 0.28 -2.05
C GLN A 144 36.29 0.79 -1.31
N LYS A 145 36.19 1.01 0.00
CA LYS A 145 37.34 1.42 0.84
C LYS A 145 38.51 0.42 0.78
N LYS A 146 38.21 -0.89 0.77
CA LYS A 146 39.24 -1.94 0.64
C LYS A 146 39.85 -1.97 -0.76
N SER A 147 39.07 -1.66 -1.79
CA SER A 147 39.55 -1.53 -3.18
C SER A 147 40.52 -0.35 -3.30
N GLU A 148 40.14 0.82 -2.81
CA GLU A 148 40.97 2.03 -2.78
C GLU A 148 42.29 1.78 -2.02
N ALA A 149 42.22 1.15 -0.84
CA ALA A 149 43.42 0.78 -0.08
C ALA A 149 44.35 -0.18 -0.84
N TYR A 150 43.79 -1.13 -1.60
CA TYR A 150 44.57 -2.04 -2.44
C TYR A 150 45.24 -1.29 -3.60
N GLU A 151 44.53 -0.40 -4.27
CA GLU A 151 45.08 0.43 -5.36
C GLU A 151 46.24 1.29 -4.88
N VAL A 152 46.11 1.95 -3.71
CA VAL A 152 47.21 2.70 -3.08
C VAL A 152 48.41 1.79 -2.78
N SER A 153 48.18 0.57 -2.29
CA SER A 153 49.27 -0.38 -2.00
C SER A 153 50.03 -0.81 -3.26
N ILE A 154 49.34 -0.99 -4.39
CA ILE A 154 49.93 -1.36 -5.67
C ILE A 154 50.71 -0.19 -6.25
N GLN A 155 50.17 1.03 -6.16
CA GLN A 155 50.88 2.25 -6.56
C GLN A 155 52.20 2.42 -5.79
N ALA A 156 52.20 2.20 -4.47
CA ALA A 156 53.42 2.24 -3.66
C ALA A 156 54.45 1.18 -4.08
N CYS A 157 54.03 -0.06 -4.34
CA CYS A 157 54.93 -1.12 -4.84
C CYS A 157 55.54 -0.74 -6.20
N ASN A 158 54.73 -0.19 -7.12
CA ASN A 158 55.19 0.21 -8.44
C ASN A 158 56.18 1.39 -8.38
N ALA A 159 55.92 2.37 -7.49
CA ALA A 159 56.81 3.50 -7.29
C ALA A 159 58.17 3.07 -6.72
N GLU A 160 58.18 2.23 -5.66
CA GLU A 160 59.41 1.69 -5.09
C GLU A 160 60.19 0.85 -6.11
N ARG A 161 59.48 0.03 -6.91
CA ARG A 161 60.11 -0.77 -7.97
C ARG A 161 60.78 0.11 -9.03
N ALA A 162 60.11 1.17 -9.48
CA ALA A 162 60.68 2.11 -10.44
C ALA A 162 61.89 2.86 -9.86
N GLN A 163 61.82 3.24 -8.58
CA GLN A 163 62.93 3.88 -7.88
C GLN A 163 64.12 2.93 -7.70
N ALA A 164 63.91 1.68 -7.29
CA ALA A 164 64.96 0.68 -7.15
C ALA A 164 65.70 0.44 -8.48
N GLN A 165 64.95 0.39 -9.59
CA GLN A 165 65.50 0.23 -10.94
C GLN A 165 66.39 1.41 -11.35
N SER A 166 66.02 2.65 -11.01
CA SER A 166 66.80 3.83 -11.40
C SER A 166 68.15 3.96 -10.70
N ILE A 167 68.30 3.34 -9.51
CA ILE A 167 69.53 3.34 -8.71
C ILE A 167 70.30 2.01 -8.76
N GLY A 168 69.98 1.12 -9.71
CA GLY A 168 70.72 -0.13 -9.94
C GLY A 168 70.40 -1.28 -8.97
N ASN A 169 69.18 -1.32 -8.42
CA ASN A 169 68.66 -2.38 -7.55
C ASN A 169 69.53 -2.68 -6.29
N PRO A 170 69.79 -1.69 -5.42
CA PRO A 170 70.56 -1.92 -4.21
C PRO A 170 69.82 -2.86 -3.24
N PRO A 171 70.54 -3.69 -2.46
CA PRO A 171 69.92 -4.66 -1.55
C PRO A 171 68.92 -4.07 -0.56
N LYS A 172 69.10 -2.81 -0.14
CA LYS A 172 68.19 -2.11 0.78
C LYS A 172 66.83 -1.82 0.13
N ALA A 173 66.80 -1.36 -1.13
CA ALA A 173 65.56 -1.07 -1.85
C ALA A 173 64.79 -2.34 -2.18
N LEU A 174 65.49 -3.42 -2.54
CA LEU A 174 64.87 -4.74 -2.76
C LEU A 174 64.16 -5.27 -1.50
N ARG A 175 64.78 -5.12 -0.32
CA ARG A 175 64.14 -5.48 0.96
C ARG A 175 62.90 -4.64 1.29
N GLU A 176 62.90 -3.36 0.93
CA GLU A 176 61.72 -2.51 1.14
C GLU A 176 60.59 -2.85 0.14
N LEU A 177 60.93 -3.18 -1.11
CA LEU A 177 59.99 -3.68 -2.10
C LEU A 177 59.32 -4.99 -1.63
N GLU A 178 60.08 -5.96 -1.14
CA GLU A 178 59.55 -7.22 -0.59
C GLU A 178 58.55 -6.97 0.56
N LYS A 179 58.84 -6.00 1.44
CA LYS A 179 57.93 -5.62 2.53
C LYS A 179 56.65 -4.98 1.99
N LEU A 180 56.74 -4.13 0.98
CA LEU A 180 55.58 -3.49 0.35
C LEU A 180 54.73 -4.51 -0.41
N GLU A 181 55.34 -5.45 -1.11
CA GLU A 181 54.65 -6.55 -1.78
C GLU A 181 53.91 -7.45 -0.78
N ALA A 182 54.55 -7.80 0.34
CA ALA A 182 53.90 -8.55 1.42
C ALA A 182 52.71 -7.78 2.03
N LYS A 183 52.85 -6.46 2.24
CA LYS A 183 51.74 -5.60 2.69
C LYS A 183 50.62 -5.55 1.66
N SER A 184 50.93 -5.41 0.38
CA SER A 184 49.94 -5.37 -0.71
C SER A 184 49.17 -6.69 -0.81
N LEU A 185 49.85 -7.83 -0.65
CA LEU A 185 49.21 -9.15 -0.63
C LEU A 185 48.24 -9.29 0.55
N ASN A 186 48.59 -8.77 1.73
CA ASN A 186 47.68 -8.73 2.88
C ASN A 186 46.45 -7.84 2.62
N VAL A 187 46.63 -6.67 2.03
CA VAL A 187 45.52 -5.78 1.65
C VAL A 187 44.63 -6.43 0.57
N ARG A 188 45.21 -7.12 -0.41
CA ARG A 188 44.50 -7.91 -1.42
C ARG A 188 43.64 -8.99 -0.77
N MET A 189 44.18 -9.72 0.20
CA MET A 189 43.44 -10.75 0.93
C MET A 189 42.28 -10.16 1.74
N LYS A 190 42.45 -8.95 2.33
CA LYS A 190 41.36 -8.25 3.02
C LYS A 190 40.26 -7.76 2.08
N ARG A 191 40.62 -7.36 0.84
CA ARG A 191 39.69 -6.98 -0.24
C ARG A 191 38.93 -8.19 -0.77
N LEU A 192 39.64 -9.28 -1.07
CA LEU A 192 39.08 -10.51 -1.62
C LEU A 192 38.38 -11.39 -0.59
N ARG A 193 38.58 -11.14 0.72
CA ARG A 193 37.84 -11.84 1.77
C ARG A 193 36.36 -11.69 1.45
N PRO A 194 35.71 -12.77 1.03
CA PRO A 194 34.37 -12.66 0.52
C PRO A 194 33.45 -12.23 1.68
N MET A 195 32.46 -11.39 1.40
CA MET A 195 31.36 -11.13 2.35
C MET A 195 30.43 -12.35 2.46
N THR A 196 31.01 -13.55 2.47
CA THR A 196 30.32 -14.85 2.34
C THR A 196 30.41 -15.68 3.61
N SER A 197 30.94 -15.14 4.70
CA SER A 197 30.64 -15.75 5.99
C SER A 197 29.17 -15.48 6.26
N THR A 198 28.34 -16.50 6.11
CA THR A 198 26.97 -16.51 6.61
C THR A 198 26.92 -16.09 8.08
N LYS A 199 28.00 -16.25 8.86
CA LYS A 199 28.10 -15.71 10.23
C LYS A 199 28.17 -14.18 10.28
N ASP A 200 28.85 -13.52 9.34
CA ASP A 200 28.93 -12.04 9.29
C ASP A 200 27.63 -11.44 8.72
N TRP A 201 27.00 -12.15 7.78
CA TRP A 201 25.66 -11.82 7.30
C TRP A 201 24.62 -12.00 8.42
N CYS A 202 24.58 -13.15 9.11
CA CYS A 202 23.66 -13.41 10.22
C CYS A 202 23.93 -12.57 11.48
N ALA A 203 25.17 -12.17 11.77
CA ALA A 203 25.49 -11.31 12.92
C ALA A 203 25.02 -9.86 12.72
N SER A 204 24.83 -9.42 11.47
CA SER A 204 24.17 -8.15 11.13
C SER A 204 22.64 -8.25 11.13
N TRP A 205 22.06 -9.45 11.39
CA TRP A 205 20.63 -9.76 11.34
C TRP A 205 20.01 -10.06 12.72
N LYS A 206 20.77 -9.89 13.81
CA LYS A 206 20.27 -9.84 15.19
C LYS A 206 20.41 -8.42 15.73
#